data_AF-A0AAU4YQU9-F1
#
_entry.id   AF-A0AAU4YQU9-F1
#
_cell.length_a   1.000
_cell.length_b   1.000
_cell.length_c   1.000
_cell.angle_alpha   90.00
_cell.angle_beta   90.00
_cell.angle_gamma   90.00
#
_symmetry.space_group_name_H-M   'P 1'
#
loop_
_entity.id
_entity.type
_entity.pdbx_description
1 polymer ?
#
loop_
_entity_poly.entity_id
_entity_poly.type
_entity_poly.pdbx_seq_one_letter_code
_entity_poly.pdbx_strand_id
1 'polypeptide(L)'
;MLFVLRYSNGEPEPLDMDLVRDVLGSYVVDTDDDLMNGVLIRTADDREVGFDVNPLCLAVSRFPPGQFFDILAQLVDRLGASVLPTDRPAILREEGHRAHLPEPARESAAVVEMTGSALENFLSGS
;
A
#
# COMPACT_ATOMS: atom_id res chain seq x y z
N MET A 1 -0.22 -11.12 -4.32
CA MET A 1 -0.52 -9.73 -4.73
C MET A 1 -0.70 -8.91 -3.46
N LEU A 2 -0.44 -7.61 -3.53
CA LEU A 2 -0.56 -6.69 -2.40
C LEU A 2 -1.52 -5.57 -2.76
N PHE A 3 -2.45 -5.22 -1.88
CA PHE A 3 -3.34 -4.09 -2.06
C PHE A 3 -3.13 -3.04 -0.98
N VAL A 4 -3.32 -1.77 -1.34
CA VAL A 4 -3.46 -0.65 -0.40
C VAL A 4 -4.90 -0.17 -0.48
N LEU A 5 -5.65 -0.32 0.61
CA LEU A 5 -7.07 0.04 0.71
C LEU A 5 -7.31 0.84 1.98
N ARG A 6 -8.09 1.91 1.86
CA ARG A 6 -8.61 2.63 3.02
C ARG A 6 -9.99 2.09 3.34
N TYR A 7 -10.26 1.88 4.62
CA TYR A 7 -11.55 1.39 5.09
C TYR A 7 -12.19 2.37 6.06
N SER A 8 -13.52 2.36 6.08
CA SER A 8 -14.34 3.06 7.06
C SER A 8 -15.60 2.24 7.29
N ASN A 9 -15.88 1.90 8.55
CA ASN A 9 -17.06 1.13 8.95
C ASN A 9 -17.26 -0.19 8.18
N GLY A 10 -16.18 -0.85 7.77
CA GLY A 10 -16.20 -2.10 7.03
C GLY A 10 -16.20 -1.96 5.51
N GLU A 11 -16.32 -0.75 4.98
CA GLU A 11 -16.40 -0.48 3.54
C GLU A 11 -15.13 0.19 3.00
N PRO A 12 -14.70 -0.13 1.77
CA PRO A 12 -13.63 0.61 1.12
C PRO A 12 -14.01 2.07 0.90
N GLU A 13 -13.13 3.00 1.26
CA GLU A 13 -13.25 4.41 0.92
C GLU A 13 -12.29 4.79 -0.21
N PRO A 14 -12.65 5.80 -1.03
CA PRO A 14 -11.73 6.33 -2.01
C PRO A 14 -10.39 6.78 -1.41
N LEU A 15 -9.32 6.54 -2.16
CA LEU A 15 -7.99 7.07 -1.88
C LEU A 15 -7.92 8.54 -2.31
N ASP A 16 -7.11 9.31 -1.58
CA ASP A 16 -6.74 10.65 -2.01
C ASP A 16 -5.70 10.54 -3.14
N MET A 17 -6.17 10.73 -4.37
CA MET A 17 -5.34 10.59 -5.57
C MET A 17 -4.25 11.65 -5.68
N ASP A 18 -4.42 12.81 -5.03
CA ASP A 18 -3.37 13.83 -5.02
C ASP A 18 -2.22 13.40 -4.10
N LEU A 19 -2.52 12.72 -2.98
CA LEU A 19 -1.49 12.09 -2.15
C LEU A 19 -0.79 10.92 -2.85
N VAL A 20 -1.53 10.11 -3.64
CA VAL A 20 -0.92 9.05 -4.46
C VAL A 20 0.08 9.66 -5.44
N ARG A 21 -0.32 10.72 -6.17
CA ARG A 21 0.56 11.44 -7.10
C ARG A 21 1.78 12.03 -6.40
N ASP A 22 1.58 12.68 -5.25
CA ASP A 22 2.65 13.33 -4.50
C ASP A 22 3.71 12.32 -4.02
N VAL A 23 3.28 11.15 -3.51
CA VAL A 23 4.21 10.11 -3.04
C VAL A 23 4.91 9.41 -4.21
N LEU A 24 4.17 8.96 -5.22
CA LEU A 24 4.76 8.20 -6.32
C LEU A 24 5.58 9.08 -7.26
N GLY A 25 5.24 10.36 -7.42
CA GLY A 25 5.76 11.25 -8.45
C GLY A 25 7.29 11.36 -8.50
N SER A 26 7.97 11.21 -7.36
CA SER A 26 9.44 11.24 -7.31
C SER A 26 10.11 9.99 -7.89
N TYR A 27 9.35 8.92 -8.14
CA TYR A 27 9.83 7.61 -8.56
C TYR A 27 9.27 7.19 -9.93
N VAL A 28 8.31 7.92 -10.49
CA VAL A 28 7.63 7.56 -11.74
C VAL A 28 8.60 7.52 -12.92
N VAL A 29 8.50 6.45 -13.70
CA VAL A 29 9.16 6.27 -14.99
C VAL A 29 8.14 6.34 -16.12
N ASP A 30 6.95 5.79 -15.92
CA ASP A 30 5.86 5.79 -16.90
C ASP A 30 4.50 5.86 -16.20
N THR A 31 3.61 6.71 -16.71
CA THR A 31 2.24 6.92 -16.24
C THR A 31 1.45 7.73 -17.27
N ASP A 32 0.14 7.64 -17.23
CA ASP A 32 -0.77 8.63 -17.81
C ASP A 32 -1.16 9.72 -16.80
N ASP A 33 -1.91 10.73 -17.25
CA ASP A 33 -2.31 11.89 -16.44
C ASP A 33 -3.26 11.51 -15.29
N ASP A 34 -4.07 10.47 -15.48
CA ASP A 34 -5.07 10.03 -14.49
C ASP A 34 -4.58 8.86 -13.61
N LEU A 35 -3.40 8.31 -13.87
CA LEU A 35 -2.78 7.12 -13.26
C LEU A 35 -3.48 5.79 -13.59
N MET A 36 -4.58 5.80 -14.35
CA MET A 36 -5.52 4.67 -14.41
C MET A 36 -5.03 3.54 -15.31
N ASN A 37 -4.11 3.79 -16.25
CA ASN A 37 -3.44 2.73 -17.02
C ASN A 37 -2.24 2.11 -16.29
N GLY A 38 -2.09 2.42 -15.00
CA GLY A 38 -1.03 1.92 -14.15
C GLY A 38 0.15 2.89 -14.08
N VAL A 39 0.89 2.77 -12.98
CA VAL A 39 2.07 3.61 -12.70
C VAL A 39 3.28 2.71 -12.60
N LEU A 40 4.27 2.95 -13.45
CA LEU A 40 5.58 2.32 -13.34
C LEU A 40 6.50 3.24 -12.57
N ILE A 41 7.02 2.76 -11.43
CA ILE A 41 8.07 3.45 -10.69
C ILE A 41 9.40 2.71 -10.83
N ARG A 42 10.50 3.41 -10.55
CA ARG A 42 11.82 2.83 -10.40
C ARG A 42 12.42 3.20 -9.05
N THR A 43 12.86 2.19 -8.33
CA THR A 43 13.56 2.34 -7.06
C THR A 43 15.02 2.70 -7.26
N ALA A 44 15.69 3.15 -6.20
CA ALA A 44 17.09 3.55 -6.20
C ALA A 44 18.07 2.40 -6.53
N ASP A 45 17.63 1.15 -6.35
CA ASP A 45 18.36 -0.05 -6.76
C ASP A 45 18.01 -0.54 -8.18
N ASP A 46 17.44 0.35 -9.01
CA ASP A 46 17.12 0.13 -10.43
C ASP A 46 16.08 -0.97 -10.67
N ARG A 47 15.18 -1.19 -9.72
CA ARG A 47 14.06 -2.12 -9.87
C ARG A 47 12.80 -1.38 -10.27
N GLU A 48 12.11 -1.94 -11.25
CA GLU A 48 10.83 -1.42 -11.71
C GLU A 48 9.68 -2.09 -10.96
N VAL A 49 8.72 -1.28 -10.52
CA VAL A 49 7.51 -1.73 -9.83
C VAL A 49 6.30 -1.11 -10.49
N GLY A 50 5.39 -1.95 -10.98
CA GLY A 50 4.10 -1.54 -11.51
C GLY A 50 3.04 -1.52 -10.43
N PHE A 51 2.33 -0.39 -10.35
CA PHE A 51 1.12 -0.22 -9.56
C PHE A 51 -0.08 -0.18 -10.49
N ASP A 52 -1.05 -1.06 -10.26
CA ASP A 52 -2.40 -0.89 -10.82
C ASP A 52 -3.16 0.07 -9.90
N VAL A 53 -3.66 1.17 -10.46
CA VAL A 53 -4.25 2.25 -9.69
C VAL A 53 -5.72 2.42 -10.07
N ASN A 54 -6.57 2.54 -9.08
CA ASN A 54 -7.92 3.03 -9.25
C ASN A 54 -8.34 3.87 -8.03
N PRO A 55 -9.50 4.56 -8.07
CA PRO A 55 -9.90 5.45 -6.98
C PRO A 55 -10.09 4.76 -5.62
N LEU A 56 -10.26 3.44 -5.55
CA LEU A 56 -10.47 2.70 -4.30
C LEU A 56 -9.20 2.00 -3.79
N CYS A 57 -8.28 1.62 -4.68
CA CYS A 57 -7.09 0.89 -4.26
C CYS A 57 -5.87 1.08 -5.19
N LEU A 58 -4.71 0.79 -4.60
CA LEU A 58 -3.48 0.48 -5.33
C LEU A 58 -3.26 -1.03 -5.25
N ALA A 59 -2.85 -1.66 -6.34
CA ALA A 59 -2.43 -3.06 -6.34
C ALA A 59 -1.01 -3.21 -6.92
N VAL A 60 -0.23 -4.10 -6.30
CA VAL A 60 1.14 -4.43 -6.73
C VAL A 60 1.29 -5.93 -6.84
N SER A 61 1.72 -6.38 -8.02
CA SER A 61 1.97 -7.79 -8.28
C SER A 61 3.38 -8.25 -7.86
N ARG A 62 4.37 -7.35 -7.88
CA ARG A 62 5.77 -7.64 -7.53
C ARG A 62 6.29 -6.57 -6.59
N PHE A 63 6.73 -6.99 -5.41
CA PHE A 63 7.22 -6.11 -4.35
C PHE A 63 8.68 -6.49 -4.03
N PRO A 64 9.66 -5.88 -4.71
CA PRO A 64 11.07 -6.18 -4.44
C PRO A 64 11.49 -5.72 -3.03
N PRO A 65 12.56 -6.30 -2.46
CA PRO A 65 13.13 -5.85 -1.19
C PRO A 65 13.63 -4.41 -1.26
N GLY A 66 13.80 -3.76 -0.11
CA GLY A 66 14.37 -2.42 -0.02
C GLY A 66 13.35 -1.29 -0.26
N GLN A 67 13.73 -0.29 -1.08
CA GLN A 67 13.03 1.00 -1.15
C GLN A 67 11.54 0.90 -1.50
N PHE A 68 11.11 -0.15 -2.19
CA PHE A 68 9.68 -0.39 -2.42
C PHE A 68 8.88 -0.36 -1.09
N PHE A 69 9.40 -0.98 -0.03
CA PHE A 69 8.71 -0.99 1.25
C PHE A 69 8.71 0.37 1.96
N ASP A 70 9.74 1.20 1.73
CA ASP A 70 9.74 2.58 2.23
C ASP A 70 8.67 3.42 1.52
N ILE A 71 8.53 3.27 0.21
CA ILE A 71 7.47 3.93 -0.59
C ILE A 71 6.09 3.44 -0.15
N LEU A 72 5.93 2.14 0.06
CA LEU A 72 4.69 1.54 0.56
C LEU A 72 4.32 2.09 1.94
N ALA A 73 5.28 2.16 2.86
CA ALA A 73 5.08 2.73 4.19
C ALA A 73 4.59 4.19 4.10
N GLN A 74 5.24 5.00 3.27
CA GLN A 74 4.86 6.39 3.06
C GLN A 74 3.45 6.53 2.45
N LEU A 75 3.10 5.70 1.46
CA LEU A 75 1.76 5.67 0.88
C LEU A 75 0.70 5.37 1.94
N VAL A 76 0.92 4.30 2.71
CA VAL A 76 -0.05 3.81 3.71
C VAL A 76 -0.24 4.82 4.81
N ASP A 77 0.85 5.42 5.30
CA ASP A 77 0.81 6.44 6.35
C ASP A 77 0.04 7.68 5.89
N ARG A 78 0.37 8.24 4.72
CA ARG A 78 -0.27 9.47 4.22
C ARG A 78 -1.72 9.25 3.82
N LEU A 79 -2.06 8.09 3.27
CA LEU A 79 -3.43 7.74 2.90
C LEU A 79 -4.28 7.30 4.10
N GLY A 80 -3.68 7.03 5.26
CA GLY A 80 -4.37 6.38 6.37
C GLY A 80 -4.95 5.02 5.98
N ALA A 81 -4.27 4.31 5.07
CA ALA A 81 -4.74 3.07 4.48
C ALA A 81 -4.28 1.84 5.29
N SER A 82 -4.69 0.66 4.83
CA SER A 82 -4.22 -0.65 5.29
C SER A 82 -3.55 -1.38 4.13
N VAL A 83 -2.64 -2.30 4.44
CA VAL A 83 -2.03 -3.18 3.43
C VAL A 83 -2.67 -4.56 3.51
N LEU A 84 -3.15 -5.06 2.37
CA LEU A 84 -3.85 -6.34 2.25
C LEU A 84 -3.07 -7.27 1.33
N PRO A 85 -2.12 -8.05 1.85
CA PRO A 85 -1.58 -9.20 1.14
C PRO A 85 -2.66 -10.27 0.92
N THR A 86 -2.63 -10.97 -0.22
CA THR A 86 -3.66 -11.98 -0.57
C THR A 86 -3.64 -13.22 0.35
N ASP A 87 -2.50 -13.50 0.97
CA ASP A 87 -2.19 -14.75 1.68
C ASP A 87 -1.77 -14.54 3.15
N ARG A 88 -1.85 -13.30 3.63
CA ARG A 88 -1.49 -12.93 5.01
C ARG A 88 -2.54 -11.99 5.61
N PRO A 89 -2.55 -11.78 6.93
CA PRO A 89 -3.48 -10.84 7.52
C PRO A 89 -3.30 -9.41 7.04
N ALA A 90 -4.36 -8.61 7.14
CA ALA A 90 -4.30 -7.18 6.89
C ALA A 90 -3.32 -6.50 7.85
N ILE A 91 -2.57 -5.53 7.34
CA ILE A 91 -1.58 -4.78 8.10
C ILE A 91 -2.11 -3.37 8.36
N LEU A 92 -2.04 -2.96 9.62
CA LEU A 92 -2.55 -1.70 10.13
C LEU A 92 -1.41 -0.85 10.70
N ARG A 93 -1.50 0.47 10.52
CA ARG A 93 -0.57 1.43 11.16
C ARG A 93 -0.76 1.54 12.66
N GLU A 94 -2.00 1.38 13.13
CA GLU A 94 -2.37 1.50 14.53
C GLU A 94 -3.61 0.67 14.85
N GLU A 95 -3.77 0.28 16.12
CA GLU A 95 -4.85 -0.59 16.57
C GLU A 95 -6.24 0.04 16.36
N GLY A 96 -6.36 1.37 16.44
CA GLY A 96 -7.62 2.08 16.20
C GLY A 96 -8.21 1.83 14.80
N HIS A 97 -7.36 1.54 13.81
CA HIS A 97 -7.81 1.24 12.44
C HIS A 97 -8.52 -0.11 12.32
N ARG A 98 -8.34 -1.02 13.27
CA ARG A 98 -8.96 -2.36 13.22
C ARG A 98 -10.48 -2.28 13.16
N ALA A 99 -11.09 -1.31 13.86
CA ALA A 99 -12.54 -1.13 13.87
C ALA A 99 -13.10 -0.73 12.49
N HIS A 100 -12.28 -0.14 11.61
CA HIS A 100 -12.70 0.26 10.28
C HIS A 100 -12.69 -0.88 9.27
N LEU A 101 -11.94 -1.96 9.51
CA LEU A 101 -11.88 -3.10 8.60
C LEU A 101 -13.23 -3.84 8.51
N PRO A 102 -13.46 -4.61 7.43
CA PRO A 102 -14.56 -5.58 7.35
C PRO A 102 -14.45 -6.59 8.50
N GLU A 103 -15.59 -7.00 9.06
CA GLU A 103 -15.64 -7.87 10.24
C GLU A 103 -14.72 -9.12 10.14
N PRO A 104 -14.67 -9.87 9.01
CA PRO A 104 -13.81 -11.05 8.91
C PRO A 104 -12.31 -10.75 8.97
N ALA A 105 -11.90 -9.52 8.65
CA ALA A 105 -10.50 -9.10 8.64
C ALA A 105 -10.05 -8.51 9.99
N ARG A 106 -10.99 -8.15 10.88
CA ARG A 106 -10.67 -7.48 12.14
C ARG A 106 -9.84 -8.34 13.07
N GLU A 107 -10.19 -9.60 13.24
CA GLU A 107 -9.56 -10.47 14.24
C GLU A 107 -8.11 -10.79 13.86
N SER A 108 -7.85 -11.11 12.60
CA SER A 108 -6.53 -11.53 12.13
C SER A 108 -5.57 -10.38 11.88
N ALA A 109 -6.05 -9.15 11.73
CA ALA A 109 -5.22 -7.99 11.38
C ALA A 109 -4.03 -7.80 12.34
N ALA A 110 -2.89 -7.43 11.78
CA ALA A 110 -1.66 -7.16 12.51
C ALA A 110 -1.36 -5.67 12.50
N VAL A 111 -1.01 -5.12 13.68
CA VAL A 111 -0.45 -3.78 13.77
C VAL A 111 1.05 -3.90 13.56
N VAL A 112 1.57 -3.19 12.55
CA VAL A 112 2.98 -3.17 12.20
C VAL A 112 3.41 -1.71 12.14
N GLU A 113 4.63 -1.42 12.56
CA GLU A 113 5.20 -0.09 12.41
C GLU A 113 5.28 0.28 10.92
N MET A 114 4.80 1.48 10.53
CA MET A 114 4.83 1.92 9.12
C MET A 114 6.23 2.43 8.72
N THR A 115 7.21 1.53 8.79
CA THR A 115 8.54 1.70 8.20
C THR A 115 8.77 0.64 7.14
N GLY A 116 9.63 0.91 6.16
CA GLY A 116 9.91 -0.07 5.11
C GLY A 116 10.46 -1.37 5.67
N SER A 117 11.40 -1.30 6.60
CA SER A 117 12.00 -2.49 7.23
C SER A 117 10.97 -3.36 7.98
N ALA A 118 10.02 -2.76 8.71
CA ALA A 118 9.01 -3.52 9.44
C ALA A 118 8.00 -4.19 8.49
N LEU A 119 7.57 -3.48 7.44
CA LEU A 119 6.72 -4.04 6.40
C LEU A 119 7.42 -5.16 5.63
N GLU A 120 8.68 -4.97 5.26
CA GLU A 120 9.49 -5.96 4.57
C GLU A 120 9.62 -7.24 5.40
N ASN A 121 9.99 -7.13 6.68
CA ASN A 121 10.10 -8.29 7.57
C ASN A 121 8.76 -9.03 7.69
N PHE A 122 7.67 -8.29 7.91
CA PHE A 122 6.33 -8.89 8.04
C PHE A 122 5.85 -9.58 6.75
N LEU A 123 6.13 -9.01 5.56
CA LEU A 123 5.66 -9.52 4.27
C LEU A 123 6.58 -10.57 3.64
N SER A 124 7.88 -10.54 3.93
CA SER A 124 8.82 -11.58 3.51
C SER A 124 8.82 -12.80 4.44
N GLY A 125 8.43 -12.62 5.71
CA GLY A 125 8.49 -13.68 6.72
C GLY A 125 9.91 -13.93 7.25
N SER A 126 10.75 -12.90 7.24
CA SER A 126 12.15 -12.94 7.69
C SER A 126 12.26 -12.58 9.17
#